data_AF-H2CBK3-F1
#
_entry.id   AF-H2CBK3-F1
#
_cell.length_a   1.000
_cell.length_b   1.000
_cell.length_c   1.000
_cell.angle_alpha   90.00
_cell.angle_beta   90.00
_cell.angle_gamma   90.00
#
_symmetry.space_group_name_H-M   'P 1'
#
loop_
_entity.id
_entity.type
_entity.pdbx_description
1 polymer ?
#
loop_
_entity_poly.entity_id
_entity_poly.type
_entity_poly.pdbx_seq_one_letter_code
_entity_poly.pdbx_strand_id
1 'polypeptide(L)'
;MQIRTTTDRDVRLRRDRKLRPDGSAVSAAAVESEVSGFQEILNTVLPAHEEETRDLHKLWSSLPGAERLLIENPSPENLSSYRELVKGIAREILNSNMKVAKLKRRVRGNDVELNVLQIIDDRLHRMMMALQSKSNTGFQILRNLDEIRGLLMDLRS
;
A
#
# COMPACT_ATOMS: atom_id res chain seq x y z
N MET A 1 -63.55 -46.40 4.71
CA MET A 1 -63.20 -46.20 3.29
C MET A 1 -62.18 -45.07 3.22
N GLN A 2 -60.98 -45.34 2.68
CA GLN A 2 -59.97 -44.43 2.08
C GLN A 2 -59.37 -43.29 2.95
N ILE A 3 -58.11 -43.38 3.41
CA ILE A 3 -56.79 -43.02 2.82
C ILE A 3 -56.39 -41.52 2.99
N ARG A 4 -55.29 -41.36 3.75
CA ARG A 4 -54.23 -40.32 3.85
C ARG A 4 -54.27 -39.11 2.89
N THR A 5 -53.93 -37.93 3.43
CA THR A 5 -52.92 -37.02 2.84
C THR A 5 -52.27 -36.12 3.89
N THR A 6 -50.94 -36.09 3.84
CA THR A 6 -50.05 -35.12 4.48
C THR A 6 -49.86 -33.90 3.58
N THR A 7 -49.28 -32.84 4.15
CA THR A 7 -48.52 -31.73 3.52
C THR A 7 -49.22 -30.36 3.47
N ASP A 8 -48.39 -29.35 3.73
CA ASP A 8 -48.53 -27.93 3.42
C ASP A 8 -49.04 -27.02 4.56
N ARG A 9 -48.09 -26.48 5.32
CA ARG A 9 -47.95 -25.03 5.49
C ARG A 9 -46.63 -24.70 6.21
N ASP A 10 -45.62 -24.53 5.37
CA ASP A 10 -44.54 -23.60 5.63
C ASP A 10 -45.09 -22.19 5.93
N VAL A 11 -44.20 -21.35 6.47
CA VAL A 11 -44.32 -19.90 6.72
C VAL A 11 -44.64 -19.53 8.18
N ARG A 12 -43.72 -18.75 8.77
CA ARG A 12 -43.70 -18.05 10.09
C ARG A 12 -42.92 -18.87 11.15
N LEU A 13 -41.72 -18.51 11.61
CA LEU A 13 -41.19 -17.19 11.93
C LEU A 13 -39.66 -17.16 11.78
N ARG A 14 -39.19 -16.25 10.92
CA ARG A 14 -37.84 -15.66 11.03
C ARG A 14 -37.91 -14.48 11.99
N ARG A 15 -37.13 -14.52 13.06
CA ARG A 15 -36.70 -13.47 14.03
C ARG A 15 -36.21 -14.27 15.24
N ASP A 16 -34.95 -14.33 15.65
CA ASP A 16 -33.96 -13.27 15.79
C ASP A 16 -32.56 -13.84 15.52
N ARG A 17 -31.93 -13.43 14.42
CA ARG A 17 -30.49 -13.55 14.27
C ARG A 17 -29.93 -12.14 14.40
N LYS A 18 -29.53 -11.80 15.62
CA LYS A 18 -28.84 -10.55 15.97
C LYS A 18 -27.61 -10.43 15.07
N LEU A 19 -27.76 -9.67 13.99
CA LEU A 19 -26.66 -9.24 13.13
C LEU A 19 -25.73 -8.39 13.99
N ARG A 20 -24.58 -8.96 14.36
CA ARG A 20 -23.43 -8.17 14.78
C ARG A 20 -22.98 -7.35 13.58
N PRO A 21 -22.81 -6.03 13.69
CA PRO A 21 -22.09 -5.29 12.67
C PRO A 21 -20.62 -5.67 12.80
N ASP A 22 -20.14 -6.46 11.85
CA ASP A 22 -18.73 -6.60 11.54
C ASP A 22 -18.34 -5.41 10.65
N GLY A 23 -17.20 -4.77 10.95
CA GLY A 23 -16.62 -3.73 10.11
C GLY A 23 -16.20 -2.46 10.85
N SER A 24 -14.88 -2.25 10.86
CA SER A 24 -14.21 -0.96 11.01
C SER A 24 -13.91 -0.46 12.43
N ALA A 25 -13.19 -1.28 13.20
CA ALA A 25 -12.21 -0.77 14.16
C ALA A 25 -10.98 -1.66 14.10
N VAL A 26 -10.14 -1.47 13.08
CA VAL A 26 -8.74 -1.87 13.20
C VAL A 26 -8.19 -1.02 14.34
N SER A 27 -8.00 -1.61 15.53
CA SER A 27 -7.56 -0.88 16.70
C SER A 27 -6.25 -0.16 16.39
N ALA A 28 -6.17 1.14 16.72
CA ALA A 28 -4.99 1.96 16.50
C ALA A 28 -3.69 1.30 16.99
N ALA A 29 -3.77 0.50 18.06
CA ALA A 29 -2.66 -0.28 18.61
C ALA A 29 -2.07 -1.33 17.63
N ALA A 30 -2.89 -1.97 16.79
CA ALA A 30 -2.41 -2.93 15.79
C ALA A 30 -1.63 -2.20 14.68
N VAL A 31 -2.09 -1.01 14.29
CA VAL A 31 -1.43 -0.17 13.29
C VAL A 31 -0.12 0.40 13.83
N GLU A 32 -0.08 0.82 15.08
CA GLU A 32 1.15 1.31 15.73
C GLU A 32 2.22 0.21 15.85
N SER A 33 1.81 -1.02 16.13
CA SER A 33 2.72 -2.18 16.15
C SER A 33 3.33 -2.46 14.77
N GLU A 34 2.55 -2.35 13.69
CA GLU A 34 3.03 -2.54 12.31
C GLU A 34 4.00 -1.42 11.90
N VAL A 35 3.71 -0.16 12.26
CA VAL A 35 4.61 0.97 12.01
C VAL A 35 5.93 0.79 12.77
N SER A 36 5.88 0.31 14.02
CA SER A 36 7.09 0.04 14.80
C SER A 36 7.94 -1.07 14.18
N GLY A 37 7.32 -2.17 13.73
CA GLY A 37 8.03 -3.26 13.06
C GLY A 37 8.65 -2.84 11.72
N PHE A 38 7.94 -2.04 10.93
CA PHE A 38 8.48 -1.46 9.70
C PHE A 38 9.71 -0.59 9.96
N GLN A 39 9.69 0.27 10.99
CA GLN A 39 10.82 1.14 11.32
C GLN A 39 12.06 0.35 11.76
N GLU A 40 11.88 -0.76 12.47
CA GLU A 40 12.99 -1.64 12.87
C GLU A 40 13.66 -2.30 11.66
N ILE A 41 12.85 -2.81 10.71
CA ILE A 41 13.34 -3.35 9.44
C ILE A 41 14.03 -2.25 8.63
N LEU A 42 13.41 -1.06 8.56
CA LEU A 42 13.97 0.08 7.82
C LEU A 42 15.34 0.49 8.38
N ASN A 43 15.49 0.57 9.70
CA ASN A 43 16.77 0.89 10.33
C ASN A 43 17.85 -0.17 10.08
N THR A 44 17.44 -1.43 9.89
CA THR A 44 18.35 -2.55 9.55
C THR A 44 18.82 -2.47 8.10
N VAL A 45 17.91 -2.15 7.18
CA VAL A 45 18.19 -2.13 5.73
C VAL A 45 18.81 -0.80 5.28
N LEU A 46 18.46 0.29 5.96
CA LEU A 46 18.74 1.67 5.58
C LEU A 46 19.08 2.47 6.85
N PRO A 47 20.34 2.42 7.34
CA PRO A 47 20.67 2.93 8.66
C PRO A 47 20.65 4.46 8.71
N ALA A 48 19.80 5.05 9.55
CA ALA A 48 19.65 6.51 9.65
C ALA A 48 20.91 7.29 10.05
N HIS A 49 21.94 6.60 10.56
CA HIS A 49 23.18 7.19 11.05
C HIS A 49 24.20 7.47 9.94
N GLU A 50 24.02 6.90 8.75
CA GLU A 50 24.89 7.16 7.60
C GLU A 50 24.40 8.40 6.85
N GLU A 51 25.29 9.37 6.57
CA GLU A 51 24.90 10.59 5.86
C GLU A 51 24.35 10.31 4.45
N GLU A 52 24.86 9.29 3.78
CA GLU A 52 24.46 8.93 2.42
C GLU A 52 23.03 8.40 2.34
N THR A 53 22.53 7.74 3.41
CA THR A 53 21.21 7.10 3.43
C THR A 53 20.19 7.87 4.26
N ARG A 54 20.62 8.89 5.01
CA ARG A 54 19.76 9.67 5.93
C ARG A 54 18.54 10.29 5.26
N ASP A 55 18.71 10.89 4.09
CA ASP A 55 17.60 11.57 3.40
C ASP A 55 16.61 10.57 2.81
N LEU A 56 17.11 9.45 2.27
CA LEU A 56 16.29 8.33 1.83
C LEU A 56 15.54 7.66 2.99
N HIS A 57 16.19 7.50 4.15
CA HIS A 57 15.59 6.98 5.38
C HIS A 57 14.43 7.84 5.85
N LYS A 58 14.62 9.17 5.90
CA LYS A 58 13.54 10.10 6.25
C LYS A 58 12.32 9.95 5.35
N LEU A 59 12.53 9.89 4.03
CA LEU A 59 11.44 9.71 3.08
C LEU A 59 10.72 8.38 3.31
N TRP A 60 11.46 7.27 3.41
CA TRP A 60 10.90 5.95 3.72
C TRP A 60 10.15 5.89 5.05
N SER A 61 10.67 6.56 6.08
CA SER A 61 10.07 6.59 7.42
C SER A 61 8.69 7.27 7.44
N SER A 62 8.44 8.18 6.48
CA SER A 62 7.17 8.89 6.35
C SER A 62 6.11 8.12 5.54
N LEU A 63 6.52 7.04 4.86
CA LEU A 63 5.67 6.23 4.00
C LEU A 63 4.47 5.60 4.75
N PRO A 64 4.64 4.93 5.91
CA PRO A 64 3.49 4.36 6.62
C PRO A 64 2.45 5.40 7.05
N GLY A 65 2.89 6.62 7.38
CA GLY A 65 2.00 7.71 7.75
C GLY A 65 1.16 8.20 6.57
N ALA A 66 1.79 8.42 5.42
CA ALA A 66 1.11 8.83 4.20
C ALA A 66 0.11 7.78 3.71
N GLU A 67 0.47 6.49 3.82
CA GLU A 67 -0.41 5.38 3.47
C GLU A 67 -1.62 5.27 4.38
N ARG A 68 -1.40 5.38 5.69
CA ARG A 68 -2.49 5.38 6.68
C ARG A 68 -3.50 6.47 6.36
N LEU A 69 -3.03 7.69 6.08
CA LEU A 69 -3.90 8.81 5.70
C LEU A 69 -4.69 8.52 4.42
N LEU A 70 -4.08 7.84 3.44
CA LEU A 70 -4.75 7.49 2.19
C LEU A 70 -5.79 6.38 2.36
N ILE A 71 -5.55 5.43 3.26
CA ILE A 71 -6.49 4.35 3.60
C ILE A 71 -7.68 4.91 4.40
N GLU A 72 -7.41 5.74 5.40
CA GLU A 72 -8.42 6.34 6.28
C GLU A 72 -9.27 7.38 5.52
N ASN A 73 -8.63 8.18 4.67
CA ASN A 73 -9.28 9.21 3.86
C ASN A 73 -8.76 9.18 2.41
N PRO A 74 -9.39 8.37 1.54
CA PRO A 74 -9.01 8.25 0.14
C PRO A 74 -9.44 9.50 -0.65
N SER A 75 -8.61 10.54 -0.61
CA SER A 75 -8.82 11.81 -1.33
C SER A 75 -7.75 12.05 -2.40
N PRO A 76 -8.05 12.84 -3.45
CA PRO A 76 -7.06 13.24 -4.44
C PRO A 76 -5.84 13.96 -3.83
N GLU A 77 -6.05 14.73 -2.76
CA GLU A 77 -5.00 15.44 -2.03
C GLU A 77 -4.05 14.45 -1.35
N ASN A 78 -4.58 13.48 -0.60
CA ASN A 78 -3.77 12.47 0.07
C ASN A 78 -3.03 11.58 -0.93
N LEU A 79 -3.65 11.26 -2.08
CA LEU A 79 -3.00 10.52 -3.15
C LEU A 79 -1.87 11.33 -3.79
N SER A 80 -2.05 12.65 -3.94
CA SER A 80 -1.00 13.56 -4.43
C SER A 80 0.19 13.60 -3.48
N SER A 81 -0.06 13.75 -2.17
CA SER A 81 1.01 13.71 -1.16
C SER A 81 1.76 12.37 -1.16
N TYR A 82 1.04 11.25 -1.23
CA TYR A 82 1.65 9.93 -1.34
C TYR A 82 2.48 9.79 -2.62
N ARG A 83 1.96 10.25 -3.77
CA ARG A 83 2.66 10.24 -5.06
C ARG A 83 3.97 11.03 -5.00
N GLU A 84 3.95 12.23 -4.44
CA GLU A 84 5.16 13.07 -4.33
C GLU A 84 6.20 12.44 -3.40
N LEU A 85 5.76 11.75 -2.34
CA LEU A 85 6.65 10.99 -1.48
C LEU A 85 7.32 9.83 -2.24
N VAL A 86 6.53 9.01 -2.94
CA VAL A 86 7.04 7.88 -3.75
C VAL A 86 8.04 8.35 -4.81
N LYS A 87 7.74 9.46 -5.50
CA LYS A 87 8.68 10.08 -6.45
C LYS A 87 9.95 10.57 -5.79
N GLY A 88 9.86 11.17 -4.61
CA GLY A 88 11.02 11.61 -3.84
C GLY A 88 11.93 10.44 -3.49
N ILE A 89 11.35 9.33 -3.03
CA ILE A 89 12.07 8.09 -2.74
C ILE A 89 12.77 7.56 -3.99
N ALA A 90 12.02 7.37 -5.08
CA ALA A 90 12.55 6.83 -6.32
C ALA A 90 13.69 7.69 -6.87
N ARG A 91 13.57 9.02 -6.79
CA ARG A 91 14.62 9.96 -7.20
C ARG A 91 15.90 9.78 -6.39
N GLU A 92 15.82 9.61 -5.08
CA GLU A 92 17.03 9.41 -4.27
C GLU A 92 17.68 8.05 -4.46
N ILE A 93 16.89 7.01 -4.74
CA ILE A 93 17.44 5.72 -5.15
C ILE A 93 18.22 5.86 -6.46
N LEU A 94 17.63 6.47 -7.49
CA LEU A 94 18.30 6.69 -8.79
C LEU A 94 19.56 7.56 -8.65
N ASN A 95 19.50 8.62 -7.85
CA ASN A 95 20.65 9.49 -7.61
C ASN A 95 21.80 8.73 -6.93
N SER A 96 21.49 7.85 -5.98
CA SER A 96 22.48 6.96 -5.36
C SER A 96 23.05 5.97 -6.38
N ASN A 97 22.20 5.26 -7.12
CA ASN A 97 22.61 4.30 -8.15
C ASN A 97 23.50 4.95 -9.22
N MET A 98 23.16 6.15 -9.70
CA MET A 98 23.96 6.90 -10.67
C MET A 98 25.33 7.32 -10.12
N LYS A 99 25.43 7.71 -8.84
CA LYS A 99 26.73 8.00 -8.21
C LYS A 99 27.61 6.75 -8.21
N VAL A 100 27.04 5.59 -7.86
CA VAL A 100 27.74 4.30 -7.88
C VAL A 100 28.12 3.87 -9.30
N ALA A 101 27.25 4.06 -10.29
CA ALA A 101 27.51 3.72 -11.69
C ALA A 101 28.58 4.61 -12.34
N LYS A 102 28.64 5.91 -11.98
CA LYS A 102 29.74 6.80 -12.38
C LYS A 102 31.08 6.32 -11.83
N LEU A 103 31.09 5.72 -10.64
CA LEU A 103 32.27 5.11 -10.05
C LEU A 103 32.61 3.75 -10.68
N LYS A 104 31.60 2.96 -11.09
CA LYS A 104 31.72 1.64 -11.70
C LYS A 104 31.24 1.67 -13.16
N ARG A 105 32.11 2.05 -14.10
CA ARG A 105 31.84 2.16 -15.55
C ARG A 105 31.29 0.86 -16.18
N ARG A 106 29.99 0.55 -16.07
CA ARG A 106 29.23 -0.42 -16.89
C ARG A 106 27.75 -0.03 -16.99
N VAL A 107 27.33 0.34 -18.21
CA VAL A 107 26.00 0.86 -18.56
C VAL A 107 25.08 -0.30 -19.02
N ARG A 108 24.49 -1.03 -18.08
CA ARG A 108 23.45 -2.04 -18.38
C ARG A 108 22.22 -1.99 -17.46
N GLY A 109 22.22 -1.18 -16.39
CA GLY A 109 21.15 -1.14 -15.38
C GLY A 109 19.98 -0.18 -15.70
N ASN A 110 20.22 0.85 -16.51
CA ASN A 110 19.27 1.97 -16.67
C ASN A 110 17.91 1.56 -17.24
N ASP A 111 17.85 0.56 -18.13
CA ASP A 111 16.58 0.15 -18.75
C ASP A 111 15.64 -0.55 -17.76
N VAL A 112 16.20 -1.28 -16.78
CA VAL A 112 15.42 -1.94 -15.72
C VAL A 112 14.85 -0.90 -14.75
N GLU A 113 15.68 0.08 -14.36
CA GLU A 113 15.25 1.18 -13.48
C GLU A 113 14.10 1.99 -14.11
N LEU A 114 14.20 2.33 -15.40
CA LEU A 114 13.15 3.06 -16.11
C LEU A 114 11.84 2.27 -16.21
N ASN A 115 11.92 0.95 -16.43
CA ASN A 115 10.74 0.09 -16.45
C ASN A 115 10.05 0.03 -15.08
N VAL A 116 10.81 -0.08 -13.99
CA VAL A 116 10.24 -0.08 -12.62
C VAL A 116 9.51 1.24 -12.33
N LEU A 117 10.08 2.38 -12.72
CA LEU A 117 9.42 3.69 -12.56
C LEU A 117 8.10 3.78 -13.33
N GLN A 118 8.06 3.27 -14.56
CA GLN A 118 6.82 3.23 -15.36
C GLN A 118 5.75 2.38 -14.66
N ILE A 119 6.13 1.23 -14.09
CA ILE A 119 5.20 0.37 -13.36
C ILE A 119 4.68 1.12 -12.12
N ILE A 120 5.53 1.83 -11.37
CA ILE A 120 5.11 2.63 -10.21
C ILE A 120 4.10 3.70 -10.63
N ASP A 121 4.36 4.45 -11.71
CA ASP A 121 3.46 5.48 -12.22
C ASP A 121 2.10 4.90 -12.65
N ASP A 122 2.10 3.75 -13.33
CA ASP A 122 0.88 3.03 -13.71
C ASP A 122 0.04 2.64 -12.47
N ARG A 123 0.69 2.22 -11.37
CA ARG A 123 0.00 1.87 -10.11
C ARG A 123 -0.60 3.11 -9.46
N LEU A 124 0.13 4.21 -9.40
CA LEU A 124 -0.37 5.49 -8.90
C LEU A 124 -1.56 6.00 -9.74
N HIS A 125 -1.57 5.74 -11.05
CA HIS A 125 -2.71 6.05 -11.91
C HIS A 125 -3.91 5.14 -11.63
N ARG A 126 -3.69 3.83 -11.46
CA ARG A 126 -4.76 2.89 -11.08
C ARG A 126 -5.40 3.25 -9.74
N MET A 127 -4.62 3.71 -8.76
CA MET A 127 -5.14 4.20 -7.49
C MET A 127 -6.05 5.42 -7.69
N MET A 128 -5.66 6.37 -8.55
CA MET A 128 -6.49 7.53 -8.89
C MET A 128 -7.84 7.11 -9.50
N MET A 129 -7.82 6.14 -10.43
CA MET A 129 -9.04 5.59 -11.03
C MET A 129 -9.90 4.86 -10.00
N ALA A 130 -9.27 4.12 -9.08
CA ALA A 130 -9.97 3.46 -7.99
C ALA A 130 -10.70 4.50 -7.11
N LEU A 131 -10.03 5.59 -6.70
CA LEU A 131 -10.64 6.67 -5.90
C LEU A 131 -11.90 7.28 -6.56
N GLN A 132 -11.98 7.29 -7.89
CA GLN A 132 -13.14 7.80 -8.63
C GLN A 132 -14.27 6.78 -8.78
N SER A 133 -13.99 5.50 -8.52
CA SER A 133 -14.96 4.41 -8.64
C SER A 133 -15.80 4.26 -7.37
N LYS A 134 -17.10 4.00 -7.53
CA LYS A 134 -18.05 3.84 -6.41
C LYS A 134 -18.01 2.46 -5.73
N SER A 135 -17.13 1.55 -6.16
CA SER A 135 -17.12 0.16 -5.68
C SER A 135 -15.70 -0.33 -5.37
N ASN A 136 -15.54 -0.90 -4.17
CA ASN A 136 -14.39 -1.70 -3.73
C ASN A 136 -13.02 -1.00 -3.79
N THR A 137 -12.96 0.24 -3.30
CA THR A 137 -11.80 1.14 -3.28
C THR A 137 -10.71 0.73 -2.29
N GLY A 138 -11.09 0.35 -1.06
CA GLY A 138 -10.12 0.16 0.04
C GLY A 138 -9.11 -0.96 -0.19
N PHE A 139 -9.58 -2.16 -0.56
CA PHE A 139 -8.69 -3.31 -0.81
C PHE A 139 -7.78 -3.09 -2.02
N GLN A 140 -8.27 -2.41 -3.06
CA GLN A 140 -7.45 -2.06 -4.22
C GLN A 140 -6.37 -1.05 -3.86
N ILE A 141 -6.68 -0.05 -3.02
CA ILE A 141 -5.69 0.91 -2.53
C ILE A 141 -4.60 0.15 -1.75
N LEU A 142 -4.97 -0.66 -0.76
CA LEU A 142 -4.03 -1.46 0.03
C LEU A 142 -3.09 -2.29 -0.84
N ARG A 143 -3.64 -3.06 -1.79
CA ARG A 143 -2.84 -3.85 -2.71
C ARG A 143 -1.84 -3.01 -3.52
N ASN A 144 -2.27 -1.86 -4.05
CA ASN A 144 -1.37 -0.99 -4.81
C ASN A 144 -0.28 -0.38 -3.92
N LEU A 145 -0.57 -0.10 -2.65
CA LEU A 145 0.44 0.38 -1.68
C LEU A 145 1.54 -0.66 -1.46
N ASP A 146 1.16 -1.91 -1.20
CA ASP A 146 2.11 -3.01 -1.01
C ASP A 146 2.94 -3.29 -2.27
N GLU A 147 2.30 -3.27 -3.45
CA GLU A 147 3.01 -3.43 -4.73
C GLU A 147 4.01 -2.29 -4.97
N ILE A 148 3.67 -1.04 -4.64
CA ILE A 148 4.58 0.11 -4.76
C ILE A 148 5.78 -0.05 -3.81
N ARG A 149 5.57 -0.50 -2.56
CA ARG A 149 6.68 -0.79 -1.63
C ARG A 149 7.65 -1.83 -2.18
N GLY A 150 7.11 -2.92 -2.75
CA GLY A 150 7.93 -3.96 -3.38
C GLY A 150 8.79 -3.39 -4.52
N LEU A 151 8.18 -2.61 -5.41
CA LEU A 151 8.90 -1.98 -6.53
C LEU A 151 9.98 -0.99 -6.07
N LEU A 152 9.73 -0.25 -4.99
CA LEU A 152 10.73 0.65 -4.41
C LEU A 152 11.90 -0.12 -3.77
N MET A 153 11.66 -1.30 -3.19
CA MET A 153 12.73 -2.19 -2.74
C MET A 153 13.54 -2.72 -3.92
N ASP A 154 12.87 -3.18 -4.97
CA ASP A 154 13.51 -3.73 -6.17
C ASP A 154 14.37 -2.68 -6.90
N LEU A 155 13.95 -1.41 -6.90
CA LEU A 155 14.71 -0.31 -7.51
C LEU A 155 16.03 -0.03 -6.77
N ARG A 156 16.08 -0.33 -5.47
CA ARG A 156 17.26 -0.10 -4.61
C ARG A 156 18.28 -1.24 -4.71
N SER A 157 17.81 -2.48 -4.86
CA SER A 157 18.65 -3.69 -4.89
C SER A 157 19.52 -3.78 -6.14
#